data_AF-A0A239U0A9-F1
#
_entry.id   AF-A0A239U0A9-F1
#
_cell.length_a   1.000
_cell.length_b   1.000
_cell.length_c   1.000
_cell.angle_alpha   90.00
_cell.angle_beta   90.00
_cell.angle_gamma   90.00
#
_symmetry.space_group_name_H-M   'P 1'
#
loop_
_entity.id
_entity.type
_entity.pdbx_description
1 polymer ?
#
loop_
_entity_poly.entity_id
_entity_poly.type
_entity_poly.pdbx_seq_one_letter_code
_entity_poly.pdbx_strand_id
1 'polypeptide(L)' 'MNKLSRMRLTFIILAIVFIIIAVTGVCMDFHLDLFNRRTMKYFHIYCGYFMILLVIIHLLDNKLWIKNIFNKK' A
#
# COMPACT_ATOMS: atom_id res chain seq x y z
N MET A 1 -8.37 11.29 -15.16
CA MET A 1 -8.33 9.81 -15.12
C MET A 1 -9.69 9.28 -14.69
N ASN A 2 -10.27 8.33 -15.43
CA ASN A 2 -11.59 7.76 -15.08
C ASN A 2 -11.52 7.00 -13.74
N LYS A 3 -12.61 7.02 -12.95
CA LYS A 3 -12.67 6.47 -11.59
C LYS A 3 -12.24 4.99 -11.50
N LEU A 4 -12.64 4.17 -12.47
CA LEU A 4 -12.23 2.77 -12.56
C LEU A 4 -10.72 2.61 -12.76
N SER A 5 -10.11 3.51 -13.53
CA SER A 5 -8.65 3.58 -13.71
C SER A 5 -7.96 4.06 -12.44
N ARG A 6 -8.56 4.98 -11.67
CA ARG A 6 -8.04 5.43 -10.37
C ARG A 6 -8.03 4.32 -9.33
N MET A 7 -9.13 3.58 -9.19
CA MET A 7 -9.23 2.46 -8.24
C MET A 7 -8.28 1.30 -8.60
N ARG A 8 -8.14 0.99 -9.90
CA ARG A 8 -7.13 0.02 -10.35
C ARG A 8 -5.71 0.49 -10.05
N LEU A 9 -5.42 1.77 -10.28
CA LEU A 9 -4.10 2.33 -9.98
C LEU A 9 -3.80 2.27 -8.49
N THR A 10 -4.71 2.71 -7.61
CA THR A 10 -4.48 2.65 -6.16
C THR A 10 -4.30 1.22 -5.68
N PHE A 11 -5.07 0.27 -6.22
CA PHE A 11 -4.91 -1.15 -5.92
C PHE A 11 -3.56 -1.71 -6.36
N ILE A 12 -3.10 -1.38 -7.58
CA ILE A 12 -1.78 -1.82 -8.08
C ILE A 12 -0.66 -1.26 -7.21
N ILE A 13 -0.72 0.03 -6.84
CA ILE A 13 0.27 0.65 -5.97
C ILE A 13 0.28 -0.02 -4.59
N LEU A 14 -0.90 -0.27 -4.01
CA LEU A 14 -1.05 -1.01 -2.74
C LEU A 14 -0.39 -2.39 -2.80
N ALA A 15 -0.62 -3.15 -3.87
CA ALA A 15 -0.03 -4.47 -4.07
C ALA A 15 1.51 -4.40 -4.16
N ILE A 16 2.04 -3.43 -4.90
CA ILE A 16 3.50 -3.24 -5.04
C ILE A 16 4.12 -2.91 -3.68
N VAL A 17 3.55 -1.96 -2.94
CA VAL A 17 4.05 -1.57 -1.61
C VAL A 17 3.98 -2.75 -0.64
N PHE A 18 2.90 -3.52 -0.67
CA PHE A 18 2.77 -4.73 0.14
C PHE A 18 3.88 -5.75 -0.15
N ILE A 19 4.18 -6.02 -1.42
CA ILE A 19 5.26 -6.93 -1.82
C ILE A 19 6.62 -6.42 -1.31
N ILE A 20 6.89 -5.12 -1.42
CA ILE A 20 8.14 -4.52 -0.92
C ILE A 20 8.26 -4.69 0.59
N ILE A 21 7.18 -4.44 1.35
CA ILE A 21 7.16 -4.64 2.81
C ILE A 21 7.39 -6.11 3.16
N ALA A 22 6.74 -7.04 2.45
CA ALA A 22 6.90 -8.47 2.68
C ALA A 22 8.35 -8.92 2.44
N VAL A 23 8.94 -8.55 1.30
CA VAL A 23 10.34 -8.88 0.96
C VAL A 23 11.29 -8.28 1.99
N THR A 24 11.13 -7.01 2.35
CA THR A 24 12.01 -6.37 3.35
C THR A 24 11.87 -6.97 4.74
N GLY A 25 10.67 -7.40 5.15
CA GLY A 25 10.44 -8.13 6.39
C GLY A 25 11.17 -9.48 6.40
N VAL A 26 10.96 -10.30 5.36
CA VAL A 26 11.63 -11.59 5.19
C VAL A 26 13.16 -11.43 5.22
N CYS A 27 13.71 -10.48 4.47
CA CYS A 27 15.15 -10.25 4.47
C CYS A 27 15.71 -9.89 5.86
N MET A 28 14.96 -9.13 6.66
CA MET A 28 15.37 -8.79 8.03
C MET A 28 15.27 -9.97 9.01
N ASP A 29 14.25 -10.82 8.87
CA ASP A 29 14.02 -11.97 9.75
C ASP A 29 15.04 -13.09 9.48
N PHE A 30 15.32 -13.36 8.20
CA PHE A 30 16.27 -14.38 7.77
C PHE A 30 17.72 -13.88 7.68
N HIS A 31 17.99 -12.64 8.09
CA HIS A 31 19.33 -12.03 8.09
C HIS A 31 20.04 -12.16 6.72
N LEU A 32 19.29 -11.92 5.64
CA LEU A 32 19.86 -11.95 4.29
C LEU A 32 20.76 -10.72 4.09
N ASP A 33 22.04 -10.95 3.75
CA ASP A 33 23.08 -9.93 3.54
C ASP A 33 22.92 -9.13 2.23
N LEU A 34 21.68 -8.81 1.85
CA LEU A 34 21.39 -8.00 0.67
C LEU A 34 21.65 -6.50 0.91
N PHE A 35 21.42 -6.02 2.13
CA PHE A 35 21.60 -4.62 2.51
C PHE A 35 21.92 -4.47 4.00
N ASN A 36 22.42 -3.30 4.40
CA ASN A 36 22.61 -2.97 5.81
C ASN A 36 21.27 -3.06 6.57
N ARG A 37 21.22 -3.94 7.58
CA ARG A 37 20.05 -4.21 8.42
C ARG A 37 19.43 -2.97 9.03
N ARG A 38 20.24 -1.99 9.45
CA ARG A 38 19.74 -0.74 10.04
C ARG A 38 18.97 0.08 8.99
N THR A 39 19.53 0.22 7.79
CA THR A 39 18.90 0.93 6.67
C THR A 39 17.62 0.23 6.23
N MET A 40 17.64 -1.11 6.12
CA MET A 40 16.45 -1.90 5.79
C MET A 40 15.34 -1.73 6.81
N LYS A 41 15.67 -1.70 8.11
CA LYS A 41 14.69 -1.48 9.18
C LYS A 41 13.99 -0.13 9.03
N TYR A 42 14.75 0.94 8.82
CA TYR A 42 14.15 2.26 8.59
C TYR A 42 13.30 2.28 7.31
N PHE A 43 13.82 1.74 6.21
CA PHE A 43 13.09 1.67 4.95
C PHE A 43 11.77 0.90 5.08
N HIS A 44 11.78 -0.28 5.71
CA HIS A 44 10.57 -1.07 5.96
C HIS A 44 9.53 -0.31 6.78
N ILE A 45 9.96 0.40 7.83
CA ILE A 45 9.06 1.23 8.66
C ILE A 45 8.43 2.34 7.82
N TYR A 46 9.22 3.06 7.01
CA TYR A 46 8.69 4.11 6.14
C TYR A 46 7.72 3.57 5.08
N CYS A 47 8.01 2.41 4.49
CA CYS A 47 7.06 1.72 3.61
C CYS A 47 5.76 1.38 4.34
N GLY A 48 5.84 0.93 5.61
CA GLY A 48 4.67 0.69 6.46
C GLY A 48 3.81 1.93 6.66
N TYR A 49 4.40 3.08 6.99
CA TYR A 49 3.66 4.34 7.11
C TYR A 49 3.00 4.75 5.79
N PHE A 50 3.71 4.58 4.67
CA PHE A 50 3.17 4.85 3.35
C PHE A 50 1.99 3.93 3.00
N MET A 51 2.08 2.64 3.33
CA MET A 51 1.01 1.66 3.14
C MET A 51 -0.26 2.07 3.90
N ILE A 52 -0.13 2.51 5.16
CA ILE A 52 -1.27 2.96 5.97
C ILE A 52 -1.99 4.12 5.28
N LEU A 53 -1.26 5.12 4.77
CA LEU A 53 -1.83 6.24 4.03
C LEU A 53 -2.59 5.77 2.78
N LEU A 54 -2.00 4.85 2.00
CA LEU A 54 -2.64 4.31 0.81
C LEU A 54 -3.91 3.53 1.12
N VAL A 55 -3.93 2.75 2.21
CA VAL A 55 -5.14 2.03 2.67
C VAL A 55 -6.25 3.01 3.01
N ILE A 56 -5.94 4.10 3.74
CA ILE A 56 -6.94 5.14 4.07
C ILE A 56 -7.52 5.75 2.78
N ILE A 57 -6.67 6.14 1.82
CA ILE A 57 -7.11 6.70 0.54
C ILE A 57 -8.01 5.69 -0.19
N HIS A 58 -7.61 4.42 -0.25
CA HIS A 58 -8.38 3.36 -0.89
C HIS A 58 -9.75 3.17 -0.24
N LEU A 59 -9.83 3.17 1.10
CA LEU A 59 -11.10 3.04 1.82
C LEU A 59 -12.02 4.24 1.58
N LEU A 60 -11.48 5.46 1.58
CA LEU A 60 -12.26 6.68 1.30
C LEU A 60 -12.83 6.66 -0.13
N ASP A 61 -12.01 6.29 -1.11
CA ASP A 61 -12.43 6.20 -2.52
C ASP A 61 -13.56 5.17 -2.71
N ASN A 62 -13.45 4.02 -2.05
CA ASN A 62 -14.49 2.98 -2.07
C ASN A 62 -15.75 3.42 -1.31
N LYS A 63 -15.62 4.04 -0.13
CA LYS A 63 -16.77 4.56 0.64
C LYS A 63 -17.57 5.57 -0.19
N LEU A 64 -16.90 6.51 -0.85
CA LEU A 64 -17.54 7.47 -1.75
C LEU A 64 -18.18 6.78 -2.97
N TRP A 65 -17.58 5.69 -3.48
CA TRP A 65 -18.19 4.90 -4.55
C TRP A 65 -19.48 4.22 -4.12
N ILE A 66 -19.48 3.54 -2.98
CA ILE A 66 -20.68 2.89 -2.42
C ILE A 66 -21.78 3.93 -2.20
N LYS A 67 -21.46 5.04 -1.53
CA LYS A 67 -22.44 6.13 -1.29
C LYS A 67 -23.07 6.66 -2.59
N ASN A 68 -22.26 6.85 -3.63
CA ASN A 68 -22.75 7.36 -4.91
C ASN A 68 -23.63 6.34 -5.67
N ILE A 69 -23.48 5.04 -5.42
CA ILE A 69 -24.39 4.02 -5.96
C ILE A 69 -25.74 4.11 -5.26
N PHE A 70 -25.74 4.18 -3.93
CA PHE A 70 -26.98 4.20 -3.14
C PHE A 70 -27.72 5.54 -3.20
N ASN A 71 -27.03 6.66 -3.43
CA ASN A 71 -27.63 7.99 -3.58
C ASN A 71 -28.10 8.31 -5.01
N LYS A 72 -27.89 7.42 -5.99
CA LYS A 72 -28.59 7.51 -7.28
C LYS A 72 -30.03 6.99 -7.08
N LYS A 73 -30.88 7.84 -6.53
CA LYS A 73 -32.33 7.78 -6.71
C LYS A 73 -32.77 9.06 -7.41
#